data_AF-A0A382CW67-F1
#
_entry.id   AF-A0A382CW67-F1
#
_cell.length_a   1.000
_cell.length_b   1.000
_cell.length_c   1.000
_cell.angle_alpha   90.00
_cell.angle_beta   90.00
_cell.angle_gamma   90.00
#
_symmetry.space_group_name_H-M   'P 1'
#
loop_
_entity.id
_entity.type
_entity.pdbx_description
1 polymer ?
#
loop_
_entity_poly.entity_id
_entity_poly.type
_entity_poly.pdbx_seq_one_letter_code
_entity_poly.pdbx_strand_id
1 'polypeptide(L)'
;VSREKRHDILFKPIKLGPKTLRNRFWQVPHCNGAGSDRPGMQAAFRGMKAEGGWGAVFTEVCFFTYDSDPTPWVGSQLIDKGDIKNLSLMCDSIHKHGSLAGVELTHGSSFLMNAESRMPGRAPSQIPNEMEGMASARAMTKIEIRQMQRDHVDGALRAREAGFDLLTVFCGLATIPNYFLYPFNNKRTDEYGGSFENRCRFSVELMEMMRETIDDCAIGMRFPIDTLEEPYGYGDQGVRAAEEGAQFIELLDDLVDYWDINIGTLNWGEDAGSSRYFETNHQAEYTRHAKRVSKKPTINVGRFTDPDVMVKAINSGQCDIIGAARPSIADPFLPIKIEEGRYEDIRECIGCNICVSRWEKGGPPIWCTQNPTSGEEYRRGWHPEIYVPTNEPEPPILVVGAGPAGLECAMTLGQRGYEIVHLVDAAEKIGGHLNWVSSLPGFGAWKRVIDWRETQINTKTQVQIQVNSRQSYEDILESGADHVIFATGSHWDRSGMSALLHDYIAGANADLPEVATPEQYVLKGKKMG
;
A
#
# COMPACT_ATOMS: atom_id res chain seq x y z
N VAL A 1 -19.95 8.34 20.82
CA VAL A 1 -20.77 7.68 19.76
C VAL A 1 -20.51 6.19 19.87
N SER A 2 -21.47 5.33 19.53
CA SER A 2 -21.27 3.86 19.51
C SER A 2 -21.24 3.36 18.07
N ARG A 3 -20.47 2.30 17.76
CA ARG A 3 -20.50 1.64 16.46
C ARG A 3 -21.92 1.27 16.04
N GLU A 4 -22.18 1.41 14.75
CA GLU A 4 -23.45 0.99 14.16
C GLU A 4 -23.51 -0.54 14.07
N LYS A 5 -24.64 -1.13 14.46
CA LYS A 5 -24.82 -2.60 14.51
C LYS A 5 -24.48 -3.30 13.19
N ARG A 6 -24.71 -2.63 12.05
CA ARG A 6 -24.40 -3.21 10.73
C ARG A 6 -22.90 -3.52 10.55
N HIS A 7 -22.02 -2.79 11.24
CA HIS A 7 -20.58 -2.97 11.19
C HIS A 7 -20.07 -4.06 12.15
N ASP A 8 -20.91 -4.63 13.03
CA ASP A 8 -20.49 -5.65 14.01
C ASP A 8 -19.86 -6.89 13.35
N ILE A 9 -20.26 -7.21 12.12
CA ILE A 9 -19.67 -8.33 11.37
C ILE A 9 -18.17 -8.17 11.13
N LEU A 10 -17.69 -6.92 11.01
CA LEU A 10 -16.28 -6.60 10.80
C LEU A 10 -15.43 -6.93 12.04
N PHE A 11 -16.04 -7.07 13.22
CA PHE A 11 -15.35 -7.33 14.48
C PHE A 11 -15.59 -8.75 15.00
N LYS A 12 -16.18 -9.63 14.18
CA LYS A 12 -16.29 -11.04 14.51
C LYS A 12 -14.96 -11.75 14.25
N PRO A 13 -14.45 -12.55 15.20
CA PRO A 13 -13.22 -13.29 15.00
C PRO A 13 -13.41 -14.40 13.94
N ILE A 14 -12.31 -14.79 13.29
CA ILE A 14 -12.28 -15.85 12.28
C ILE A 14 -11.01 -16.71 12.45
N LYS A 15 -11.15 -18.03 12.32
CA LYS A 15 -10.02 -18.96 12.43
C LYS A 15 -9.21 -19.02 11.14
N LEU A 16 -7.90 -19.15 11.29
CA LEU A 16 -6.90 -19.32 10.25
C LEU A 16 -5.99 -20.47 10.69
N GLY A 17 -6.38 -21.71 10.42
CA GLY A 17 -5.69 -22.89 10.93
C GLY A 17 -5.52 -22.86 12.46
N PRO A 18 -4.27 -22.84 12.99
CA PRO A 18 -4.01 -22.77 14.43
C PRO A 18 -4.19 -21.37 15.03
N LYS A 19 -4.33 -20.32 14.21
CA LYS A 19 -4.47 -18.93 14.66
C LYS A 19 -5.93 -18.46 14.60
N THR A 20 -6.23 -17.39 15.33
CA THR A 20 -7.53 -16.72 15.29
C THR A 20 -7.32 -15.23 15.06
N LEU A 21 -7.87 -14.72 13.96
CA LEU A 21 -7.90 -13.30 13.65
C LEU A 21 -9.02 -12.66 14.47
N ARG A 22 -8.70 -11.62 15.25
CA ARG A 22 -9.65 -11.00 16.21
C ARG A 22 -10.81 -10.25 15.56
N ASN A 23 -10.61 -9.74 14.34
CA ASN A 23 -11.57 -8.99 13.55
C ASN A 23 -11.26 -9.18 12.05
N ARG A 24 -12.07 -8.63 11.15
CA ARG A 24 -11.93 -8.85 9.70
C ARG A 24 -11.04 -7.83 8.99
N PHE A 25 -10.19 -7.11 9.74
CA PHE A 25 -9.26 -6.12 9.17
C PHE A 25 -7.86 -6.73 9.01
N TRP A 26 -7.39 -6.79 7.76
CA TRP A 26 -6.13 -7.42 7.40
C TRP A 26 -5.25 -6.45 6.62
N GLN A 27 -4.11 -6.06 7.19
CA GLN A 27 -3.12 -5.30 6.43
C GLN A 27 -2.31 -6.29 5.59
N VAL A 28 -2.68 -6.40 4.31
CA VAL A 28 -2.00 -7.26 3.32
C VAL A 28 -0.56 -6.81 3.09
N PRO A 29 0.34 -7.71 2.69
CA PRO A 29 1.72 -7.35 2.43
C PRO A 29 1.87 -6.15 1.48
N HIS A 30 2.67 -5.16 1.89
CA HIS A 30 2.94 -3.99 1.06
C HIS A 30 4.24 -3.30 1.44
N CYS A 31 4.96 -2.75 0.44
CA CYS A 31 6.22 -2.04 0.63
C CYS A 31 6.10 -0.77 1.47
N ASN A 32 7.21 -0.40 2.13
CA ASN A 32 7.34 0.88 2.82
C ASN A 32 8.77 1.49 2.77
N GLY A 33 9.73 0.78 2.16
CA GLY A 33 11.11 1.22 2.08
C GLY A 33 11.89 1.07 3.40
N ALA A 34 11.45 0.23 4.33
CA ALA A 34 12.22 -0.11 5.54
C ALA A 34 13.06 -1.37 5.32
N GLY A 35 12.42 -2.46 4.86
CA GLY A 35 13.05 -3.77 4.76
C GLY A 35 13.50 -4.30 6.12
N SER A 36 14.50 -5.19 6.10
CA SER A 36 15.20 -5.63 7.32
C SER A 36 16.30 -4.65 7.74
N ASP A 37 16.66 -3.69 6.90
CA ASP A 37 17.76 -2.75 7.11
C ASP A 37 17.40 -1.57 8.03
N ARG A 38 16.10 -1.26 8.14
CA ARG A 38 15.57 -0.16 8.96
C ARG A 38 14.60 -0.71 10.01
N PRO A 39 15.04 -1.59 10.92
CA PRO A 39 14.15 -2.34 11.80
C PRO A 39 13.30 -1.46 12.72
N GLY A 40 13.84 -0.33 13.19
CA GLY A 40 13.06 0.64 13.98
C GLY A 40 11.88 1.25 13.21
N MET A 41 12.09 1.59 11.93
CA MET A 41 11.02 2.08 11.04
C MET A 41 10.00 0.97 10.79
N GLN A 42 10.45 -0.25 10.48
CA GLN A 42 9.57 -1.40 10.23
C GLN A 42 8.70 -1.70 11.46
N ALA A 43 9.31 -1.76 12.65
CA ALA A 43 8.60 -2.04 13.89
C ALA A 43 7.59 -0.93 14.28
N ALA A 44 7.96 0.34 14.16
CA ALA A 44 7.06 1.44 14.51
C ALA A 44 5.90 1.56 13.51
N PHE A 45 6.19 1.52 12.20
CA PHE A 45 5.20 1.67 11.14
C PHE A 45 4.14 0.55 11.17
N ARG A 46 4.56 -0.69 11.48
CA ARG A 46 3.67 -1.84 11.59
C ARG A 46 2.96 -1.87 12.95
N GLY A 47 3.67 -1.49 14.03
CA GLY A 47 3.13 -1.33 15.37
C GLY A 47 1.95 -0.36 15.44
N MET A 48 2.03 0.81 14.77
CA MET A 48 0.92 1.78 14.70
C MET A 48 -0.37 1.15 14.17
N LYS A 49 -0.28 0.20 13.25
CA LYS A 49 -1.46 -0.49 12.69
C LYS A 49 -2.01 -1.52 13.68
N ALA A 50 -1.13 -2.24 14.37
CA ALA A 50 -1.56 -3.17 15.40
C ALA A 50 -2.29 -2.42 16.54
N GLU A 51 -1.75 -1.27 16.96
CA GLU A 51 -2.38 -0.33 17.89
C GLU A 51 -3.73 0.19 17.37
N GLY A 52 -3.80 0.60 16.11
CA GLY A 52 -5.02 1.07 15.46
C GLY A 52 -6.10 0.01 15.20
N GLY A 53 -5.87 -1.23 15.63
CA GLY A 53 -6.88 -2.29 15.64
C GLY A 53 -6.83 -3.28 14.49
N TRP A 54 -5.83 -3.22 13.60
CA TRP A 54 -5.67 -4.21 12.52
C TRP A 54 -5.48 -5.61 13.10
N GLY A 55 -6.23 -6.61 12.64
CA GLY A 55 -6.18 -7.98 13.18
C GLY A 55 -4.91 -8.73 12.78
N ALA A 56 -4.46 -8.52 11.54
CA ALA A 56 -3.20 -9.04 11.01
C ALA A 56 -2.41 -7.92 10.36
N VAL A 57 -1.08 -7.95 10.52
CA VAL A 57 -0.16 -6.94 10.03
C VAL A 57 1.05 -7.62 9.39
N PHE A 58 1.20 -7.46 8.08
CA PHE A 58 2.26 -8.10 7.31
C PHE A 58 3.48 -7.21 7.08
N THR A 59 4.62 -7.85 6.80
CA THR A 59 5.79 -7.23 6.15
C THR A 59 5.43 -6.82 4.72
N GLU A 60 6.38 -6.26 3.99
CA GLU A 60 6.39 -6.38 2.53
C GLU A 60 6.90 -7.74 2.06
N VAL A 61 7.16 -7.91 0.76
CA VAL A 61 7.92 -9.05 0.24
C VAL A 61 9.17 -9.29 1.07
N CYS A 62 9.38 -10.55 1.46
CA CYS A 62 10.45 -10.98 2.32
C CYS A 62 11.27 -12.08 1.65
N PHE A 63 12.49 -11.73 1.26
CA PHE A 63 13.39 -12.62 0.55
C PHE A 63 14.20 -13.46 1.52
N PHE A 64 14.40 -14.75 1.22
CA PHE A 64 15.01 -15.70 2.17
C PHE A 64 16.26 -16.40 1.62
N THR A 65 16.74 -15.99 0.43
CA THR A 65 18.02 -16.44 -0.17
C THR A 65 18.81 -15.28 -0.77
N TYR A 66 20.14 -15.44 -0.85
CA TYR A 66 21.04 -14.44 -1.44
C TYR A 66 20.87 -14.26 -2.95
N ASP A 67 20.31 -15.23 -3.67
CA ASP A 67 20.05 -15.14 -5.11
C ASP A 67 18.69 -14.54 -5.46
N SER A 68 18.07 -13.90 -4.47
CA SER A 68 16.83 -13.13 -4.60
C SER A 68 17.00 -11.76 -3.93
N ASP A 69 18.02 -11.03 -4.34
CA ASP A 69 18.39 -9.71 -3.80
C ASP A 69 17.56 -8.58 -4.45
N PRO A 70 16.82 -7.77 -3.67
CA PRO A 70 15.93 -6.73 -4.19
C PRO A 70 16.61 -5.46 -4.71
N THR A 71 17.92 -5.30 -4.55
CA THR A 71 18.62 -4.05 -4.88
C THR A 71 18.39 -3.64 -6.35
N PRO A 72 17.98 -2.38 -6.64
CA PRO A 72 17.99 -1.19 -5.77
C PRO A 72 16.70 -0.94 -4.98
N TRP A 73 15.69 -1.82 -5.08
CA TRP A 73 14.51 -1.75 -4.23
C TRP A 73 14.84 -2.17 -2.80
N VAL A 74 13.99 -1.78 -1.87
CA VAL A 74 14.12 -2.14 -0.45
C VAL A 74 12.96 -3.07 -0.10
N GLY A 75 13.30 -4.29 0.33
CA GLY A 75 12.38 -5.30 0.83
C GLY A 75 12.92 -5.96 2.10
N SER A 76 12.07 -6.75 2.76
CA SER A 76 12.52 -7.52 3.93
C SER A 76 13.41 -8.68 3.47
N GLN A 77 14.34 -9.07 4.32
CA GLN A 77 15.20 -10.23 4.16
C GLN A 77 15.12 -11.12 5.40
N LEU A 78 15.17 -12.44 5.22
CA LEU A 78 15.20 -13.51 6.24
C LEU A 78 16.21 -14.59 5.83
N ILE A 79 17.43 -14.16 5.54
CA ILE A 79 18.50 -15.03 5.06
C ILE A 79 19.29 -15.59 6.24
N ASP A 80 19.51 -14.80 7.29
CA ASP A 80 20.35 -15.20 8.43
C ASP A 80 19.81 -14.76 9.81
N LYS A 81 20.61 -14.96 10.86
CA LYS A 81 20.23 -14.63 12.25
C LYS A 81 20.15 -13.13 12.53
N GLY A 82 20.87 -12.30 11.78
CA GLY A 82 20.78 -10.84 11.87
C GLY A 82 19.40 -10.37 11.41
N ASP A 83 18.90 -10.95 10.33
CA ASP A 83 17.55 -10.68 9.82
C ASP A 83 16.46 -11.09 10.82
N ILE A 84 16.58 -12.27 11.42
CA ILE A 84 15.65 -12.75 12.47
C ILE A 84 15.58 -11.72 13.60
N LYS A 85 16.73 -11.27 14.10
CA LYS A 85 16.81 -10.26 15.16
C LYS A 85 16.18 -8.93 14.75
N ASN A 86 16.37 -8.51 13.51
CA ASN A 86 15.84 -7.23 13.04
C ASN A 86 14.30 -7.29 12.88
N LEU A 87 13.78 -8.38 12.33
CA LEU A 87 12.34 -8.54 12.11
C LEU A 87 11.57 -8.99 13.36
N SER A 88 12.23 -9.57 14.37
CA SER A 88 11.57 -9.86 15.65
C SER A 88 11.08 -8.59 16.34
N LEU A 89 11.76 -7.45 16.15
CA LEU A 89 11.32 -6.15 16.67
C LEU A 89 9.95 -5.74 16.11
N MET A 90 9.68 -6.09 14.85
CA MET A 90 8.35 -5.87 14.25
C MET A 90 7.31 -6.80 14.87
N CYS A 91 7.63 -8.09 15.04
CA CYS A 91 6.73 -9.06 15.65
C CYS A 91 6.36 -8.63 17.08
N ASP A 92 7.34 -8.30 17.91
CA ASP A 92 7.15 -7.83 19.28
C ASP A 92 6.25 -6.58 19.34
N SER A 93 6.50 -5.62 18.44
CA SER A 93 5.71 -4.39 18.32
C SER A 93 4.24 -4.67 17.97
N ILE A 94 3.99 -5.62 17.07
CA ILE A 94 2.64 -6.03 16.66
C ILE A 94 1.93 -6.81 17.79
N HIS A 95 2.62 -7.78 18.40
CA HIS A 95 2.08 -8.64 19.45
C HIS A 95 1.70 -7.87 20.71
N LYS A 96 2.43 -6.78 21.03
CA LYS A 96 2.10 -5.87 22.15
C LYS A 96 0.65 -5.39 22.10
N HIS A 97 0.07 -5.27 20.90
CA HIS A 97 -1.31 -4.82 20.70
C HIS A 97 -2.27 -5.95 20.36
N GLY A 98 -1.88 -7.22 20.48
CA GLY A 98 -2.75 -8.39 20.28
C GLY A 98 -3.13 -8.68 18.83
N SER A 99 -2.34 -8.19 17.88
CA SER A 99 -2.46 -8.49 16.44
C SER A 99 -1.58 -9.67 16.04
N LEU A 100 -1.91 -10.34 14.94
CA LEU A 100 -1.06 -11.38 14.36
C LEU A 100 0.00 -10.76 13.44
N ALA A 101 1.26 -11.17 13.61
CA ALA A 101 2.36 -10.73 12.74
C ALA A 101 2.47 -11.67 11.53
N GLY A 102 2.55 -11.10 10.32
CA GLY A 102 2.64 -11.88 9.09
C GLY A 102 3.86 -11.56 8.24
N VAL A 103 4.35 -12.55 7.50
CA VAL A 103 5.45 -12.41 6.53
C VAL A 103 5.02 -12.90 5.15
N GLU A 104 5.49 -12.24 4.09
CA GLU A 104 5.30 -12.64 2.69
C GLU A 104 6.59 -13.23 2.12
N LEU A 105 6.75 -14.56 2.24
CA LEU A 105 7.92 -15.29 1.78
C LEU A 105 7.99 -15.27 0.24
N THR A 106 9.08 -14.73 -0.27
CA THR A 106 9.21 -14.36 -1.68
C THR A 106 10.57 -14.78 -2.24
N HIS A 107 10.59 -15.35 -3.44
CA HIS A 107 11.80 -15.51 -4.24
C HIS A 107 11.57 -14.89 -5.62
N GLY A 108 12.27 -13.80 -5.92
CA GLY A 108 12.03 -12.93 -7.07
C GLY A 108 12.62 -13.39 -8.40
N SER A 109 13.05 -14.65 -8.51
CA SER A 109 13.34 -15.33 -9.78
C SER A 109 14.22 -14.48 -10.73
N SER A 110 13.84 -14.33 -12.01
CA SER A 110 14.53 -13.44 -12.96
C SER A 110 14.15 -11.97 -12.82
N PHE A 111 13.09 -11.62 -12.07
CA PHE A 111 12.67 -10.23 -11.87
C PHE A 111 13.74 -9.42 -11.13
N LEU A 112 14.42 -10.05 -10.18
CA LEU A 112 15.50 -9.42 -9.43
C LEU A 112 16.82 -9.44 -10.20
N MET A 113 17.47 -8.28 -10.22
CA MET A 113 18.77 -8.12 -10.86
C MET A 113 19.92 -8.68 -10.02
N ASN A 114 19.69 -8.95 -8.73
CA ASN A 114 20.72 -9.35 -7.77
C ASN A 114 21.94 -8.41 -7.81
N ALA A 115 21.68 -7.09 -7.82
CA ALA A 115 22.70 -6.08 -8.08
C ALA A 115 23.76 -5.98 -6.96
N GLU A 116 23.37 -6.23 -5.71
CA GLU A 116 24.26 -6.30 -4.56
C GLU A 116 24.92 -7.68 -4.47
N SER A 117 24.13 -8.76 -4.48
CA SER A 117 24.65 -10.11 -4.23
C SER A 117 25.46 -10.67 -5.40
N ARG A 118 25.16 -10.21 -6.62
CA ARG A 118 25.72 -10.69 -7.90
C ARG A 118 25.50 -12.18 -8.15
N MET A 119 24.60 -12.80 -7.40
CA MET A 119 24.28 -14.21 -7.53
C MET A 119 23.43 -14.44 -8.79
N PRO A 120 23.64 -15.55 -9.51
CA PRO A 120 22.82 -15.87 -10.67
C PRO A 120 21.41 -16.24 -10.22
N GLY A 121 20.40 -15.51 -10.72
CA GLY A 121 19.00 -15.86 -10.47
C GLY A 121 18.63 -17.23 -11.03
N ARG A 122 17.61 -17.86 -10.44
CA ARG A 122 17.05 -19.16 -10.83
C ARG A 122 15.60 -19.00 -11.30
N ALA A 123 15.21 -19.76 -12.31
CA ALA A 123 13.84 -19.77 -12.87
C ALA A 123 13.50 -21.16 -13.45
N PRO A 124 12.22 -21.48 -13.72
CA PRO A 124 11.84 -22.72 -14.40
C PRO A 124 12.42 -22.83 -15.81
N SER A 125 12.62 -21.71 -16.51
CA SER A 125 13.18 -21.63 -17.85
C SER A 125 14.07 -20.41 -17.98
N GLN A 126 15.08 -20.47 -18.85
CA GLN A 126 15.95 -19.33 -19.12
C GLN A 126 15.29 -18.43 -20.16
N ILE A 127 14.74 -17.31 -19.70
CA ILE A 127 14.09 -16.29 -20.52
C ILE A 127 14.60 -14.90 -20.11
N PRO A 128 14.57 -13.89 -21.01
CA PRO A 128 14.85 -12.51 -20.65
C PRO A 128 13.87 -11.99 -19.59
N ASN A 129 14.34 -11.13 -18.69
CA ASN A 129 13.50 -10.44 -17.71
C ASN A 129 12.54 -9.45 -18.41
N GLU A 130 11.31 -9.38 -17.92
CA GLU A 130 10.19 -8.61 -18.49
C GLU A 130 10.34 -7.08 -18.35
N MET A 131 11.12 -6.59 -17.37
CA MET A 131 11.41 -5.17 -17.15
C MET A 131 12.83 -4.77 -17.54
N GLU A 132 13.80 -5.68 -17.41
CA GLU A 132 15.20 -5.43 -17.71
C GLU A 132 15.71 -6.45 -18.74
N GLY A 133 15.68 -6.05 -20.01
CA GLY A 133 16.05 -6.94 -21.12
C GLY A 133 17.49 -7.46 -21.09
N MET A 134 18.37 -6.86 -20.27
CA MET A 134 19.75 -7.34 -20.09
C MET A 134 19.90 -8.40 -18.99
N ALA A 135 18.85 -8.67 -18.19
CA ALA A 135 18.86 -9.67 -17.13
C ALA A 135 18.15 -10.97 -17.56
N SER A 136 18.63 -12.11 -17.06
CA SER A 136 18.00 -13.42 -17.25
C SER A 136 18.36 -14.34 -16.09
N ALA A 137 17.47 -15.26 -15.75
CA ALA A 137 17.74 -16.31 -14.76
C ALA A 137 18.05 -17.64 -15.43
N ARG A 138 18.89 -18.45 -14.79
CA ARG A 138 19.20 -19.78 -15.28
C ARG A 138 18.02 -20.74 -15.03
N ALA A 139 17.77 -21.63 -15.99
CA ALA A 139 16.82 -22.73 -15.81
C ALA A 139 17.27 -23.70 -14.71
N MET A 140 16.38 -23.99 -13.77
CA MET A 140 16.62 -24.93 -12.68
C MET A 140 16.61 -26.38 -13.16
N THR A 141 17.53 -27.18 -12.62
CA THR A 141 17.47 -28.64 -12.63
C THR A 141 16.48 -29.16 -11.58
N LYS A 142 16.10 -30.43 -11.64
CA LYS A 142 15.19 -31.05 -10.64
C LYS A 142 15.75 -31.00 -9.22
N ILE A 143 17.07 -31.15 -9.06
CA ILE A 143 17.75 -31.03 -7.76
C ILE A 143 17.59 -29.61 -7.22
N GLU A 144 17.72 -28.61 -8.08
CA GLU A 144 17.60 -27.20 -7.69
C GLU A 144 16.16 -26.80 -7.41
N ILE A 145 15.18 -27.42 -8.07
CA ILE A 145 13.76 -27.28 -7.73
C ILE A 145 13.53 -27.75 -6.29
N ARG A 146 14.02 -28.95 -5.95
CA ARG A 146 13.94 -29.48 -4.58
C ARG A 146 14.69 -28.62 -3.57
N GLN A 147 15.84 -28.08 -3.94
CA GLN A 147 16.59 -27.17 -3.08
C GLN A 147 15.81 -25.86 -2.86
N MET A 148 15.22 -25.28 -3.90
CA MET A 148 14.40 -24.06 -3.79
C MET A 148 13.18 -24.24 -2.88
N GLN A 149 12.54 -25.41 -2.92
CA GLN A 149 11.46 -25.75 -2.00
C GLN A 149 11.95 -25.82 -0.55
N ARG A 150 13.11 -26.46 -0.31
CA ARG A 150 13.75 -26.49 1.01
C ARG A 150 14.16 -25.10 1.49
N ASP A 151 14.73 -24.29 0.61
CA ASP A 151 15.14 -22.91 0.91
C ASP A 151 13.92 -22.07 1.37
N HIS A 152 12.75 -22.24 0.73
CA HIS A 152 11.48 -21.64 1.19
C HIS A 152 11.08 -22.12 2.59
N VAL A 153 11.13 -23.43 2.85
CA VAL A 153 10.80 -24.01 4.16
C VAL A 153 11.76 -23.49 5.23
N ASP A 154 13.05 -23.39 4.94
CA ASP A 154 14.05 -22.82 5.84
C ASP A 154 13.78 -21.33 6.13
N GLY A 155 13.40 -20.55 5.10
CA GLY A 155 12.94 -19.17 5.26
C GLY A 155 11.70 -19.07 6.17
N ALA A 156 10.75 -19.98 6.00
CA ALA A 156 9.56 -20.08 6.84
C ALA A 156 9.89 -20.44 8.31
N LEU A 157 10.86 -21.33 8.51
CA LEU A 157 11.36 -21.69 9.85
C LEU A 157 12.05 -20.51 10.53
N ARG A 158 12.85 -19.72 9.80
CA ARG A 158 13.43 -18.47 10.32
C ARG A 158 12.36 -17.43 10.63
N ALA A 159 11.32 -17.33 9.81
CA ALA A 159 10.18 -16.47 10.10
C ALA A 159 9.46 -16.90 11.40
N ARG A 160 9.21 -18.20 11.57
CA ARG A 160 8.67 -18.72 12.83
C ARG A 160 9.58 -18.38 14.01
N GLU A 161 10.89 -18.54 13.88
CA GLU A 161 11.88 -18.18 14.91
C GLU A 161 11.83 -16.68 15.25
N ALA A 162 11.63 -15.81 14.26
CA ALA A 162 11.47 -14.37 14.46
C ALA A 162 10.16 -13.97 15.17
N GLY A 163 9.19 -14.90 15.29
CA GLY A 163 7.91 -14.68 15.96
C GLY A 163 6.72 -14.43 15.02
N PHE A 164 6.83 -14.73 13.72
CA PHE A 164 5.69 -14.57 12.81
C PHE A 164 4.60 -15.63 13.06
N ASP A 165 3.33 -15.20 13.04
CA ASP A 165 2.15 -16.06 13.20
C ASP A 165 1.60 -16.58 11.87
N LEU A 166 1.76 -15.78 10.82
CA LEU A 166 1.18 -15.98 9.49
C LEU A 166 2.30 -16.06 8.46
N LEU A 167 2.44 -17.21 7.80
CA LEU A 167 3.46 -17.47 6.80
C LEU A 167 2.79 -17.52 5.43
N THR A 168 2.90 -16.44 4.66
CA THR A 168 2.30 -16.36 3.31
C THR A 168 3.35 -16.69 2.26
N VAL A 169 3.11 -17.70 1.43
CA VAL A 169 3.87 -17.93 0.20
C VAL A 169 3.34 -17.00 -0.89
N PHE A 170 4.22 -16.19 -1.49
CA PHE A 170 3.82 -15.32 -2.58
C PHE A 170 3.88 -16.03 -3.93
N CYS A 171 2.74 -16.10 -4.62
CA CYS A 171 2.58 -16.72 -5.93
C CYS A 171 2.17 -15.69 -6.99
N GLY A 172 2.71 -14.47 -6.92
CA GLY A 172 2.43 -13.38 -7.86
C GLY A 172 3.66 -12.56 -8.21
N LEU A 173 3.50 -11.55 -9.07
CA LEU A 173 4.51 -10.50 -9.40
C LEU A 173 5.94 -11.03 -9.65
N ALA A 174 6.08 -12.05 -10.50
CA ALA A 174 7.35 -12.64 -10.91
C ALA A 174 8.14 -13.41 -9.83
N THR A 175 7.42 -14.19 -9.05
CA THR A 175 7.97 -15.14 -8.06
C THR A 175 8.09 -16.55 -8.62
N ILE A 176 8.93 -17.38 -7.99
CA ILE A 176 9.13 -18.78 -8.43
C ILE A 176 7.81 -19.57 -8.58
N PRO A 177 6.86 -19.56 -7.61
CA PRO A 177 5.62 -20.32 -7.75
C PRO A 177 4.81 -19.89 -8.99
N ASN A 178 4.66 -18.58 -9.23
CA ASN A 178 3.92 -18.10 -10.40
C ASN A 178 4.67 -18.39 -11.71
N TYR A 179 6.00 -18.35 -11.69
CA TYR A 179 6.81 -18.65 -12.86
C TYR A 179 6.70 -20.11 -13.29
N PHE A 180 6.55 -21.05 -12.35
CA PHE A 180 6.20 -22.43 -12.70
C PHE A 180 4.76 -22.54 -13.18
N LEU A 181 3.85 -21.78 -12.59
CA LEU A 181 2.44 -21.83 -12.93
C LEU A 181 2.15 -21.30 -14.33
N TYR A 182 2.77 -20.21 -14.81
CA TYR A 182 2.32 -19.56 -16.05
C TYR A 182 3.05 -20.07 -17.29
N PRO A 183 2.33 -20.47 -18.36
CA PRO A 183 2.93 -20.80 -19.65
C PRO A 183 3.81 -19.68 -20.20
N PHE A 184 3.50 -18.42 -19.88
CA PHE A 184 4.30 -17.24 -20.23
C PHE A 184 5.77 -17.42 -19.84
N ASN A 185 6.04 -17.86 -18.60
CA ASN A 185 7.40 -18.02 -18.06
C ASN A 185 7.91 -19.47 -18.16
N ASN A 186 7.04 -20.47 -18.00
CA ASN A 186 7.42 -21.88 -17.94
C ASN A 186 7.43 -22.53 -19.33
N LYS A 187 8.62 -22.77 -19.88
CA LYS A 187 8.84 -23.46 -21.16
C LYS A 187 9.36 -24.89 -20.99
N ARG A 188 9.23 -25.46 -19.80
CA ARG A 188 9.71 -26.82 -19.49
C ARG A 188 8.88 -27.88 -20.20
N THR A 189 9.53 -29.00 -20.51
CA THR A 189 8.93 -30.20 -21.13
C THR A 189 9.00 -31.43 -20.22
N ASP A 190 9.50 -31.28 -19.00
CA ASP A 190 9.52 -32.34 -17.98
C ASP A 190 8.27 -32.28 -17.10
N GLU A 191 8.25 -33.02 -15.99
CA GLU A 191 7.10 -33.12 -15.08
C GLU A 191 6.73 -31.81 -14.35
N TYR A 192 7.49 -30.73 -14.56
CA TYR A 192 7.22 -29.40 -14.02
C TYR A 192 6.72 -28.41 -15.09
N GLY A 193 6.44 -28.85 -16.33
CA GLY A 193 5.91 -27.99 -17.39
C GLY A 193 4.90 -28.68 -18.32
N GLY A 194 4.36 -27.91 -19.25
CA GLY A 194 3.30 -28.35 -20.17
C GLY A 194 1.91 -28.30 -19.54
N SER A 195 1.41 -29.44 -19.09
CA SER A 195 0.04 -29.53 -18.53
C SER A 195 -0.13 -28.65 -17.28
N PHE A 196 -1.37 -28.22 -17.01
CA PHE A 196 -1.71 -27.49 -15.80
C PHE A 196 -1.25 -28.21 -14.53
N GLU A 197 -1.49 -29.53 -14.44
CA GLU A 197 -1.04 -30.37 -13.32
C GLU A 197 0.49 -30.28 -13.10
N ASN A 198 1.28 -30.40 -14.16
CA ASN A 198 2.74 -30.31 -14.07
C ASN A 198 3.19 -28.90 -13.66
N ARG A 199 2.55 -27.85 -14.16
CA ARG A 199 2.85 -26.46 -13.78
C ARG A 199 2.52 -26.17 -12.31
N CYS A 200 1.48 -26.79 -11.77
CA CYS A 200 1.12 -26.68 -10.35
C CYS A 200 2.04 -27.45 -9.41
N ARG A 201 2.77 -28.46 -9.91
CA ARG A 201 3.55 -29.41 -9.12
C ARG A 201 4.54 -28.74 -8.15
N PHE A 202 5.21 -27.67 -8.58
CA PHE A 202 6.14 -26.94 -7.71
C PHE A 202 5.45 -26.44 -6.43
N SER A 203 4.29 -25.79 -6.60
CA SER A 203 3.54 -25.18 -5.50
C SER A 203 2.92 -26.24 -4.60
N VAL A 204 2.35 -27.31 -5.16
CA VAL A 204 1.79 -28.43 -4.37
C VAL A 204 2.86 -29.02 -3.44
N GLU A 205 3.99 -29.41 -4.01
CA GLU A 205 5.09 -30.03 -3.25
C GLU A 205 5.69 -29.07 -2.20
N LEU A 206 5.81 -27.78 -2.52
CA LEU A 206 6.25 -26.78 -1.56
C LEU A 206 5.28 -26.68 -0.37
N MET A 207 3.98 -26.59 -0.65
CA MET A 207 2.96 -26.42 0.38
C MET A 207 2.80 -27.68 1.25
N GLU A 208 2.92 -28.87 0.66
CA GLU A 208 3.02 -30.14 1.40
C GLU A 208 4.21 -30.12 2.37
N MET A 209 5.41 -29.77 1.90
CA MET A 209 6.60 -29.69 2.75
C MET A 209 6.46 -28.67 3.88
N MET A 210 5.87 -27.49 3.60
CA MET A 210 5.62 -26.50 4.64
C MET A 210 4.66 -27.02 5.71
N ARG A 211 3.59 -27.72 5.30
CA ARG A 211 2.58 -28.29 6.21
C ARG A 211 3.10 -29.41 7.08
N GLU A 212 3.96 -30.26 6.53
CA GLU A 212 4.61 -31.33 7.29
C GLU A 212 5.58 -30.78 8.35
N THR A 213 6.13 -29.58 8.11
CA THR A 213 7.21 -29.01 8.93
C THR A 213 6.71 -28.00 9.98
N ILE A 214 5.59 -27.32 9.72
CA ILE A 214 5.11 -26.19 10.52
C ILE A 214 3.60 -26.35 10.80
N ASP A 215 3.25 -26.52 12.06
CA ASP A 215 1.88 -26.74 12.55
C ASP A 215 1.38 -25.66 13.52
N ASP A 216 2.26 -24.77 13.98
CA ASP A 216 2.00 -23.74 14.98
C ASP A 216 1.79 -22.33 14.40
N CYS A 217 2.07 -22.14 13.11
CA CYS A 217 1.75 -20.94 12.33
C CYS A 217 0.61 -21.22 11.34
N ALA A 218 -0.17 -20.18 10.98
CA ALA A 218 -1.07 -20.30 9.85
C ALA A 218 -0.28 -20.12 8.55
N ILE A 219 -0.46 -21.02 7.59
CA ILE A 219 0.20 -20.93 6.28
C ILE A 219 -0.85 -20.56 5.23
N GLY A 220 -0.57 -19.55 4.43
CA GLY A 220 -1.46 -19.14 3.34
C GLY A 220 -0.70 -18.87 2.06
N MET A 221 -1.46 -18.55 1.02
CA MET A 221 -0.92 -18.14 -0.27
C MET A 221 -1.52 -16.81 -0.69
N ARG A 222 -0.66 -15.94 -1.21
CA ARG A 222 -1.10 -14.74 -1.93
C ARG A 222 -1.00 -14.99 -3.42
N PHE A 223 -2.13 -14.91 -4.10
CA PHE A 223 -2.29 -15.41 -5.47
C PHE A 223 -3.08 -14.43 -6.34
N PRO A 224 -2.47 -13.91 -7.43
CA PRO A 224 -3.20 -13.21 -8.45
C PRO A 224 -4.01 -14.23 -9.25
N ILE A 225 -5.28 -14.37 -8.89
CA ILE A 225 -6.17 -15.39 -9.46
C ILE A 225 -6.44 -15.19 -10.96
N ASP A 226 -6.23 -13.96 -11.45
CA ASP A 226 -6.38 -13.59 -12.86
C ASP A 226 -5.21 -12.72 -13.29
N THR A 227 -4.53 -13.10 -14.36
CA THR A 227 -3.41 -12.36 -14.96
C THR A 227 -3.86 -11.38 -16.03
N LEU A 228 -5.17 -11.20 -16.23
CA LEU A 228 -5.82 -10.25 -17.13
C LEU A 228 -5.59 -10.53 -18.64
N GLU A 229 -6.43 -9.91 -19.46
CA GLU A 229 -6.31 -9.95 -20.92
C GLU A 229 -5.19 -9.03 -21.39
N GLU A 230 -4.65 -9.30 -22.59
CA GLU A 230 -3.85 -8.31 -23.30
C GLU A 230 -4.68 -7.03 -23.57
N PRO A 231 -4.07 -5.82 -23.53
CA PRO A 231 -2.65 -5.53 -23.34
C PRO A 231 -2.24 -5.36 -21.86
N TYR A 232 -3.14 -5.59 -20.91
CA TYR A 232 -2.91 -5.33 -19.48
C TYR A 232 -2.32 -6.54 -18.74
N GLY A 233 -2.39 -7.71 -19.36
CA GLY A 233 -2.07 -9.00 -18.78
C GLY A 233 -1.40 -9.97 -19.74
N TYR A 234 -1.41 -11.25 -19.37
CA TYR A 234 -0.81 -12.34 -20.18
C TYR A 234 -1.80 -13.05 -21.10
N GLY A 235 -3.11 -12.73 -21.04
CA GLY A 235 -4.14 -13.46 -21.80
C GLY A 235 -4.06 -14.97 -21.56
N ASP A 236 -4.06 -15.74 -22.64
CA ASP A 236 -3.96 -17.21 -22.64
C ASP A 236 -2.60 -17.75 -22.16
N GLN A 237 -1.60 -16.89 -21.93
CA GLN A 237 -0.28 -17.28 -21.41
C GLN A 237 -0.19 -17.19 -19.88
N GLY A 238 -1.24 -16.72 -19.19
CA GLY A 238 -1.31 -16.69 -17.74
C GLY A 238 -2.43 -17.58 -17.19
N VAL A 239 -3.16 -17.08 -16.19
CA VAL A 239 -4.33 -17.76 -15.60
C VAL A 239 -5.54 -16.84 -15.59
N ARG A 240 -6.73 -17.43 -15.71
CA ARG A 240 -8.02 -16.72 -15.60
C ARG A 240 -8.76 -17.14 -14.35
N ALA A 241 -9.44 -16.19 -13.70
CA ALA A 241 -10.11 -16.44 -12.42
C ALA A 241 -11.16 -17.55 -12.49
N ALA A 242 -11.89 -17.64 -13.60
CA ALA A 242 -12.94 -18.64 -13.81
C ALA A 242 -12.42 -20.01 -14.25
N GLU A 243 -11.12 -20.13 -14.54
CA GLU A 243 -10.49 -21.31 -15.15
C GLU A 243 -9.33 -21.80 -14.28
N GLU A 244 -8.10 -21.80 -14.79
CA GLU A 244 -6.90 -22.25 -14.08
C GLU A 244 -6.68 -21.55 -12.73
N GLY A 245 -7.14 -20.30 -12.57
CA GLY A 245 -7.11 -19.60 -11.29
C GLY A 245 -7.95 -20.28 -10.21
N ALA A 246 -9.21 -20.64 -10.53
CA ALA A 246 -10.07 -21.38 -9.61
C ALA A 246 -9.57 -22.81 -9.38
N GLN A 247 -9.12 -23.50 -10.44
CA GLN A 247 -8.58 -24.87 -10.34
C GLN A 247 -7.32 -24.93 -9.47
N PHE A 248 -6.47 -23.90 -9.52
CA PHE A 248 -5.27 -23.81 -8.67
C PHE A 248 -5.66 -23.69 -7.20
N ILE A 249 -6.66 -22.87 -6.90
CA ILE A 249 -7.20 -22.74 -5.54
C ILE A 249 -7.75 -24.07 -5.04
N GLU A 250 -8.59 -24.75 -5.83
CA GLU A 250 -9.17 -26.06 -5.46
C GLU A 250 -8.09 -27.11 -5.16
N LEU A 251 -7.03 -27.14 -5.97
CA LEU A 251 -5.94 -28.11 -5.83
C LEU A 251 -5.15 -27.92 -4.53
N LEU A 252 -4.93 -26.68 -4.11
CA LEU A 252 -4.13 -26.34 -2.93
C LEU A 252 -4.96 -26.03 -1.67
N ASP A 253 -6.30 -26.04 -1.77
CA ASP A 253 -7.18 -25.53 -0.71
C ASP A 253 -6.94 -26.24 0.63
N ASP A 254 -6.77 -27.57 0.61
CA ASP A 254 -6.53 -28.36 1.82
C ASP A 254 -5.13 -28.16 2.42
N LEU A 255 -4.19 -27.56 1.67
CA LEU A 255 -2.82 -27.25 2.08
C LEU A 255 -2.66 -25.81 2.60
N VAL A 256 -3.69 -24.98 2.55
CA VAL A 256 -3.65 -23.60 3.06
C VAL A 256 -4.66 -23.35 4.18
N ASP A 257 -4.43 -22.30 4.97
CA ASP A 257 -5.34 -21.82 6.00
C ASP A 257 -6.12 -20.59 5.55
N TYR A 258 -5.63 -19.88 4.53
CA TYR A 258 -6.26 -18.72 3.94
C TYR A 258 -5.73 -18.43 2.54
N TRP A 259 -6.51 -17.69 1.77
CA TRP A 259 -6.15 -17.17 0.45
C TRP A 259 -6.17 -15.65 0.43
N ASP A 260 -5.03 -15.03 0.14
CA ASP A 260 -4.94 -13.58 -0.11
C ASP A 260 -5.01 -13.35 -1.63
N ILE A 261 -6.13 -12.80 -2.10
CA ILE A 261 -6.44 -12.73 -3.53
C ILE A 261 -6.15 -11.32 -4.06
N ASN A 262 -5.42 -11.28 -5.16
CA ASN A 262 -5.26 -10.09 -5.98
C ASN A 262 -5.42 -10.42 -7.49
N ILE A 263 -5.06 -9.49 -8.36
CA ILE A 263 -5.08 -9.65 -9.82
C ILE A 263 -3.83 -9.05 -10.45
N GLY A 264 -3.63 -9.37 -11.72
CA GLY A 264 -2.64 -8.74 -12.57
C GLY A 264 -1.33 -9.52 -12.68
N THR A 265 -0.38 -8.87 -13.34
CA THR A 265 0.97 -9.38 -13.62
C THR A 265 1.97 -8.50 -12.92
N LEU A 266 3.25 -8.59 -13.30
CA LEU A 266 4.29 -7.68 -12.84
C LEU A 266 3.92 -6.18 -13.00
N ASN A 267 3.04 -5.86 -13.95
CA ASN A 267 2.37 -4.57 -14.00
C ASN A 267 1.30 -4.46 -12.90
N TRP A 268 1.73 -4.01 -11.72
CA TRP A 268 0.94 -3.91 -10.50
C TRP A 268 -0.17 -2.84 -10.53
N GLY A 269 -0.27 -2.03 -11.59
CA GLY A 269 -1.21 -0.90 -11.68
C GLY A 269 -2.68 -1.30 -11.51
N GLU A 270 -3.03 -2.51 -11.97
CA GLU A 270 -4.36 -3.10 -11.85
C GLU A 270 -4.65 -3.60 -10.43
N ASP A 271 -3.64 -4.12 -9.71
CA ASP A 271 -3.76 -4.48 -8.30
C ASP A 271 -3.90 -3.21 -7.44
N ALA A 272 -2.87 -2.35 -7.48
CA ALA A 272 -2.85 -1.09 -6.76
C ALA A 272 -3.59 0.03 -7.53
N GLY A 273 -4.80 -0.28 -7.99
CA GLY A 273 -5.66 0.59 -8.81
C GLY A 273 -5.73 2.03 -8.30
N SER A 274 -5.24 2.96 -9.12
CA SER A 274 -5.34 4.40 -8.86
C SER A 274 -6.80 4.84 -8.85
N SER A 275 -7.15 5.82 -7.99
CA SER A 275 -8.51 6.39 -7.99
C SER A 275 -8.89 7.04 -9.30
N ARG A 276 -7.90 7.33 -10.15
CA ARG A 276 -8.10 7.88 -11.48
C ARG A 276 -8.82 6.93 -12.43
N TYR A 277 -8.62 5.63 -12.24
CA TYR A 277 -9.07 4.60 -13.19
C TYR A 277 -10.02 3.60 -12.53
N PHE A 278 -9.88 3.37 -11.22
CA PHE A 278 -10.63 2.34 -10.51
C PHE A 278 -11.38 2.90 -9.33
N GLU A 279 -12.63 2.45 -9.18
CA GLU A 279 -13.43 2.66 -7.98
C GLU A 279 -12.98 1.76 -6.81
N THR A 280 -13.55 1.99 -5.63
CA THR A 280 -13.35 1.05 -4.52
C THR A 280 -13.96 -0.33 -4.84
N ASN A 281 -13.37 -1.38 -4.30
CA ASN A 281 -13.74 -2.78 -4.48
C ASN A 281 -13.71 -3.25 -5.96
N HIS A 282 -12.80 -2.73 -6.78
CA HIS A 282 -12.75 -3.06 -8.21
C HIS A 282 -12.36 -4.51 -8.51
N GLN A 283 -11.71 -5.21 -7.56
CA GLN A 283 -11.31 -6.62 -7.72
C GLN A 283 -12.40 -7.63 -7.31
N ALA A 284 -13.58 -7.16 -6.93
CA ALA A 284 -14.64 -7.99 -6.32
C ALA A 284 -15.04 -9.24 -7.11
N GLU A 285 -15.13 -9.14 -8.45
CA GLU A 285 -15.50 -10.28 -9.30
C GLU A 285 -14.45 -11.39 -9.26
N TYR A 286 -13.17 -11.03 -9.25
CA TYR A 286 -12.08 -12.00 -9.22
C TYR A 286 -12.03 -12.74 -7.90
N THR A 287 -12.12 -12.03 -6.77
CA THR A 287 -12.12 -12.65 -5.44
C THR A 287 -13.36 -13.51 -5.20
N ARG A 288 -14.50 -13.21 -5.84
CA ARG A 288 -15.68 -14.08 -5.84
C ARG A 288 -15.40 -15.48 -6.39
N HIS A 289 -14.52 -15.62 -7.38
CA HIS A 289 -14.15 -16.94 -7.91
C HIS A 289 -13.44 -17.77 -6.85
N ALA A 290 -12.44 -17.20 -6.16
CA ALA A 290 -11.79 -17.85 -5.02
C ALA A 290 -12.79 -18.27 -3.95
N LYS A 291 -13.70 -17.35 -3.57
CA LYS A 291 -14.66 -17.59 -2.49
C LYS A 291 -15.69 -18.69 -2.81
N ARG A 292 -15.97 -18.95 -4.09
CA ARG A 292 -16.88 -20.02 -4.53
C ARG A 292 -16.26 -21.41 -4.42
N VAL A 293 -14.96 -21.52 -4.65
CA VAL A 293 -14.28 -22.82 -4.76
C VAL A 293 -13.51 -23.19 -3.49
N SER A 294 -13.04 -22.20 -2.72
CA SER A 294 -12.31 -22.40 -1.48
C SER A 294 -13.23 -22.60 -0.27
N LYS A 295 -12.85 -23.52 0.61
CA LYS A 295 -13.43 -23.71 1.95
C LYS A 295 -12.72 -22.87 3.01
N LYS A 296 -11.58 -22.26 2.66
CA LYS A 296 -10.75 -21.44 3.56
C LYS A 296 -11.17 -19.96 3.48
N PRO A 297 -10.86 -19.16 4.50
CA PRO A 297 -11.08 -17.72 4.45
C PRO A 297 -10.37 -17.06 3.28
N THR A 298 -11.10 -16.21 2.54
CA THR A 298 -10.53 -15.40 1.46
C THR A 298 -10.42 -13.92 1.86
N ILE A 299 -9.28 -13.31 1.55
CA ILE A 299 -9.00 -11.89 1.74
C ILE A 299 -9.18 -11.19 0.39
N ASN A 300 -9.88 -10.06 0.39
CA ASN A 300 -10.03 -9.21 -0.80
C ASN A 300 -9.38 -7.85 -0.58
N VAL A 301 -8.66 -7.35 -1.59
CA VAL A 301 -8.18 -5.98 -1.65
C VAL A 301 -8.97 -5.17 -2.67
N GLY A 302 -9.16 -3.88 -2.39
CA GLY A 302 -9.95 -3.02 -3.27
C GLY A 302 -9.98 -1.56 -2.89
N ARG A 303 -8.94 -1.06 -2.21
CA ARG A 303 -8.94 0.31 -1.64
C ARG A 303 -10.19 0.58 -0.79
N PHE A 304 -10.49 -0.35 0.14
CA PHE A 304 -11.61 -0.21 1.08
C PHE A 304 -11.32 0.90 2.10
N THR A 305 -12.08 2.00 2.02
CA THR A 305 -12.04 3.10 3.00
C THR A 305 -13.38 3.27 3.72
N ASP A 306 -14.47 2.89 3.07
CA ASP A 306 -15.84 2.99 3.56
C ASP A 306 -16.28 1.67 4.26
N PRO A 307 -16.68 1.71 5.56
CA PRO A 307 -17.16 0.53 6.28
C PRO A 307 -18.43 -0.10 5.70
N ASP A 308 -19.29 0.65 5.01
CA ASP A 308 -20.48 0.11 4.36
C ASP A 308 -20.12 -0.76 3.16
N VAL A 309 -19.13 -0.34 2.39
CA VAL A 309 -18.59 -1.14 1.28
C VAL A 309 -17.94 -2.42 1.81
N MET A 310 -17.23 -2.34 2.93
CA MET A 310 -16.64 -3.51 3.60
C MET A 310 -17.70 -4.52 4.05
N VAL A 311 -18.76 -4.05 4.72
CA VAL A 311 -19.88 -4.91 5.14
C VAL A 311 -20.58 -5.53 3.95
N LYS A 312 -20.82 -4.76 2.89
CA LYS A 312 -21.42 -5.27 1.65
C LYS A 312 -20.56 -6.37 1.02
N ALA A 313 -19.24 -6.22 1.00
CA ALA A 313 -18.33 -7.23 0.45
C ALA A 313 -18.43 -8.56 1.21
N ILE A 314 -18.46 -8.52 2.55
CA ILE A 314 -18.59 -9.74 3.37
C ILE A 314 -20.00 -10.34 3.25
N ASN A 315 -21.05 -9.54 3.43
CA ASN A 315 -22.43 -10.05 3.44
C ASN A 315 -22.88 -10.61 2.09
N SER A 316 -22.32 -10.14 0.98
CA SER A 316 -22.60 -10.69 -0.36
C SER A 316 -21.72 -11.89 -0.72
N GLY A 317 -20.89 -12.38 0.20
CA GLY A 317 -20.04 -13.55 -0.02
C GLY A 317 -18.92 -13.32 -1.02
N GLN A 318 -18.39 -12.09 -1.11
CA GLN A 318 -17.24 -11.78 -1.98
C GLN A 318 -15.93 -12.23 -1.32
N CYS A 319 -15.84 -12.05 0.00
CA CYS A 319 -14.70 -12.45 0.81
C CYS A 319 -15.11 -12.64 2.27
N ASP A 320 -14.21 -13.19 3.07
CA ASP A 320 -14.38 -13.30 4.51
C ASP A 320 -13.67 -12.18 5.27
N ILE A 321 -12.61 -11.62 4.70
CA ILE A 321 -11.70 -10.67 5.36
C ILE A 321 -11.45 -9.47 4.43
N ILE A 322 -11.37 -8.28 5.01
CA ILE A 322 -11.08 -7.02 4.31
C ILE A 322 -9.57 -6.77 4.33
N GLY A 323 -8.96 -6.93 3.16
CA GLY A 323 -7.56 -6.64 2.91
C GLY A 323 -7.34 -5.17 2.58
N ALA A 324 -6.32 -4.56 3.18
CA ALA A 324 -5.97 -3.17 2.91
C ALA A 324 -4.48 -2.85 3.06
N ALA A 325 -3.83 -2.55 1.93
CA ALA A 325 -2.53 -1.89 1.92
C ALA A 325 -2.71 -0.37 2.14
N ARG A 326 -3.04 0.35 1.06
CA ARG A 326 -3.12 1.83 1.03
C ARG A 326 -4.08 2.47 2.04
N PRO A 327 -5.28 1.92 2.32
CA PRO A 327 -6.13 2.44 3.38
C PRO A 327 -5.45 2.40 4.76
N SER A 328 -4.72 1.33 5.10
CA SER A 328 -3.97 1.22 6.36
C SER A 328 -2.77 2.17 6.47
N ILE A 329 -2.28 2.69 5.34
CA ILE A 329 -1.22 3.71 5.29
C ILE A 329 -1.82 5.10 5.56
N ALA A 330 -2.95 5.40 4.91
CA ALA A 330 -3.65 6.67 5.09
C ALA A 330 -4.22 6.80 6.50
N ASP A 331 -4.77 5.71 7.05
CA ASP A 331 -5.32 5.67 8.38
C ASP A 331 -4.99 4.34 9.09
N PRO A 332 -3.88 4.30 9.86
CA PRO A 332 -3.54 3.14 10.67
C PRO A 332 -4.61 2.80 11.72
N PHE A 333 -5.47 3.77 12.10
CA PHE A 333 -6.50 3.65 13.12
C PHE A 333 -7.91 3.47 12.54
N LEU A 334 -8.04 3.18 11.24
CA LEU A 334 -9.32 2.91 10.60
C LEU A 334 -10.17 1.85 11.34
N PRO A 335 -9.62 0.69 11.75
CA PRO A 335 -10.40 -0.32 12.46
C PRO A 335 -10.99 0.20 13.78
N ILE A 336 -10.19 0.83 14.64
CA ILE A 336 -10.66 1.33 15.93
C ILE A 336 -11.63 2.51 15.78
N LYS A 337 -11.45 3.37 14.76
CA LYS A 337 -12.41 4.43 14.44
C LYS A 337 -13.78 3.86 14.07
N ILE A 338 -13.82 2.77 13.31
CA ILE A 338 -15.07 2.05 12.99
C ILE A 338 -15.64 1.40 14.26
N GLU A 339 -14.79 0.82 15.12
CA GLU A 339 -15.19 0.21 16.40
C GLU A 339 -15.85 1.20 17.37
N GLU A 340 -15.36 2.43 17.39
CA GLU A 340 -15.84 3.50 18.26
C GLU A 340 -16.96 4.33 17.62
N GLY A 341 -17.32 4.05 16.37
CA GLY A 341 -18.30 4.83 15.61
C GLY A 341 -17.85 6.25 15.26
N ARG A 342 -16.53 6.48 15.19
CA ARG A 342 -15.90 7.77 14.82
C ARG A 342 -15.67 7.87 13.31
N TYR A 343 -16.72 7.70 12.51
CA TYR A 343 -16.59 7.63 11.05
C TYR A 343 -16.05 8.93 10.42
N GLU A 344 -16.38 10.09 10.98
CA GLU A 344 -15.89 11.40 10.52
C GLU A 344 -14.38 11.61 10.77
N ASP A 345 -13.76 10.79 11.62
CA ASP A 345 -12.32 10.82 11.89
C ASP A 345 -11.51 9.96 10.89
N ILE A 346 -12.18 9.18 10.03
CA ILE A 346 -11.51 8.27 9.09
C ILE A 346 -10.77 9.08 8.01
N ARG A 347 -9.46 8.88 7.94
CA ARG A 347 -8.59 9.52 6.95
C ARG A 347 -8.51 8.70 5.68
N GLU A 348 -9.53 8.83 4.82
CA GLU A 348 -9.68 8.00 3.62
C GLU A 348 -8.50 8.14 2.63
N CYS A 349 -7.99 7.01 2.15
CA CYS A 349 -7.02 6.96 1.07
C CYS A 349 -7.60 7.58 -0.23
N ILE A 350 -6.81 8.43 -0.88
CA ILE A 350 -7.18 9.07 -2.15
C ILE A 350 -6.75 8.30 -3.39
N GLY A 351 -6.04 7.16 -3.24
CA GLY A 351 -5.60 6.34 -4.38
C GLY A 351 -4.60 7.02 -5.32
N CYS A 352 -3.78 7.95 -4.84
CA CYS A 352 -2.79 8.70 -5.64
C CYS A 352 -1.51 7.92 -5.97
N ASN A 353 -1.26 6.80 -5.28
CA ASN A 353 -0.06 5.97 -5.40
C ASN A 353 1.29 6.69 -5.14
N ILE A 354 1.29 7.85 -4.46
CA ILE A 354 2.52 8.49 -3.99
C ILE A 354 3.32 7.55 -3.08
N CYS A 355 2.66 6.73 -2.26
CA CYS A 355 3.30 5.68 -1.48
C CYS A 355 4.10 4.70 -2.35
N VAL A 356 3.50 4.19 -3.43
CA VAL A 356 4.15 3.26 -4.36
C VAL A 356 5.29 3.94 -5.12
N SER A 357 5.12 5.21 -5.50
CA SER A 357 6.17 5.96 -6.22
C SER A 357 7.50 6.04 -5.46
N ARG A 358 7.49 5.91 -4.12
CA ARG A 358 8.71 5.90 -3.31
C ARG A 358 9.46 4.59 -3.47
N TRP A 359 8.74 3.48 -3.49
CA TRP A 359 9.32 2.17 -3.73
C TRP A 359 9.84 2.05 -5.16
N GLU A 360 9.07 2.47 -6.16
CA GLU A 360 9.48 2.48 -7.57
C GLU A 360 10.78 3.27 -7.84
N LYS A 361 11.04 4.32 -7.05
CA LYS A 361 12.29 5.08 -7.14
C LYS A 361 13.52 4.32 -6.65
N GLY A 362 13.36 3.20 -5.94
CA GLY A 362 14.45 2.37 -5.41
C GLY A 362 15.20 3.02 -4.25
N GLY A 363 14.76 2.77 -3.01
CA GLY A 363 15.49 3.18 -1.80
C GLY A 363 14.76 4.10 -0.81
N PRO A 364 14.06 5.17 -1.24
CA PRO A 364 13.45 6.13 -0.31
C PRO A 364 12.35 5.52 0.57
N PRO A 365 12.18 6.02 1.81
CA PRO A 365 11.07 5.63 2.65
C PRO A 365 9.73 6.10 2.06
N ILE A 366 8.68 5.36 2.41
CA ILE A 366 7.29 5.63 2.02
C ILE A 366 6.82 7.02 2.46
N TRP A 367 5.94 7.62 1.66
CA TRP A 367 5.18 8.82 1.99
C TRP A 367 3.71 8.62 1.66
N CYS A 368 2.84 9.26 2.42
CA CYS A 368 1.41 9.28 2.15
C CYS A 368 0.92 10.72 2.02
N THR A 369 0.18 11.02 0.96
CA THR A 369 -0.43 12.35 0.76
C THR A 369 -1.41 12.70 1.87
N GLN A 370 -2.12 11.71 2.41
CA GLN A 370 -3.06 11.91 3.51
C GLN A 370 -2.37 11.95 4.88
N ASN A 371 -1.46 11.00 5.13
CA ASN A 371 -0.84 10.79 6.43
C ASN A 371 0.64 11.24 6.42
N PRO A 372 0.95 12.44 6.93
CA PRO A 372 2.33 12.94 6.96
C PRO A 372 3.21 12.20 7.97
N THR A 373 2.65 11.38 8.88
CA THR A 373 3.44 10.61 9.84
C THR A 373 3.95 9.29 9.28
N SER A 374 3.44 8.86 8.12
CA SER A 374 3.82 7.59 7.47
C SER A 374 5.32 7.56 7.16
N GLY A 375 6.06 6.69 7.84
CA GLY A 375 7.53 6.57 7.74
C GLY A 375 8.31 7.49 8.69
N GLU A 376 7.60 8.30 9.50
CA GLU A 376 8.17 9.23 10.47
C GLU A 376 8.02 8.75 11.92
N GLU A 377 7.26 7.67 12.13
CA GLU A 377 6.85 7.17 13.46
C GLU A 377 8.06 6.88 14.34
N TYR A 378 9.07 6.23 13.77
CA TYR A 378 10.30 5.92 14.48
C TYR A 378 11.25 7.12 14.55
N ARG A 379 11.59 7.70 13.39
CA ARG A 379 12.70 8.66 13.30
C ARG A 379 12.37 10.05 13.84
N ARG A 380 11.08 10.41 13.93
CA ARG A 380 10.61 11.67 14.52
C ARG A 380 9.70 11.48 15.73
N GLY A 381 9.30 10.25 16.06
CA GLY A 381 8.34 9.98 17.13
C GLY A 381 6.93 10.47 16.81
N TRP A 382 6.57 10.63 15.54
CA TRP A 382 5.27 11.18 15.15
C TRP A 382 4.18 10.11 15.16
N HIS A 383 3.11 10.35 15.91
CA HIS A 383 1.96 9.46 16.00
C HIS A 383 0.78 10.01 15.19
N PRO A 384 0.05 9.20 14.40
CA PRO A 384 -1.01 9.69 13.51
C PRO A 384 -2.27 10.23 14.22
N GLU A 385 -2.44 9.90 15.51
CA GLU A 385 -3.60 10.29 16.33
C GLU A 385 -3.23 11.01 17.64
N ILE A 386 -1.93 11.18 17.95
CA ILE A 386 -1.48 11.81 19.21
C ILE A 386 -0.64 13.03 18.84
N TYR A 387 -1.18 14.20 19.17
CA TYR A 387 -0.52 15.49 18.98
C TYR A 387 0.11 15.92 20.31
N VAL A 388 1.44 16.12 20.32
CA VAL A 388 2.15 16.54 21.54
C VAL A 388 1.70 17.95 21.93
N PRO A 389 1.08 18.16 23.11
CA PRO A 389 0.59 19.47 23.52
C PRO A 389 1.68 20.55 23.49
N THR A 390 1.30 21.78 23.18
CA THR A 390 2.17 22.94 23.36
C THR A 390 2.31 23.28 24.85
N ASN A 391 3.47 23.80 25.23
CA ASN A 391 3.69 24.38 26.56
C ASN A 391 3.43 25.90 26.57
N GLU A 392 3.18 26.50 25.41
CA GLU A 392 2.97 27.93 25.19
C GLU A 392 1.73 28.09 24.28
N PRO A 393 0.51 27.96 24.83
CA PRO A 393 -0.73 28.01 24.05
C PRO A 393 -1.15 29.43 23.62
N GLU A 394 -0.67 30.46 24.29
CA GLU A 394 -1.17 31.84 24.19
C GLU A 394 -0.73 32.66 22.96
N PRO A 395 0.50 32.52 22.42
CA PRO A 395 0.97 33.35 21.30
C PRO A 395 0.06 33.24 20.06
N PRO A 396 -0.46 34.35 19.51
CA PRO A 396 -1.27 34.33 18.30
C PRO A 396 -0.47 33.89 17.08
N ILE A 397 -1.01 32.92 16.33
CA ILE A 397 -0.39 32.37 15.11
C ILE A 397 -1.27 32.68 13.90
N LEU A 398 -0.67 33.30 12.89
CA LEU A 398 -1.27 33.54 11.58
C LEU A 398 -0.71 32.57 10.54
N VAL A 399 -1.58 31.76 9.94
CA VAL A 399 -1.26 30.87 8.81
C VAL A 399 -1.85 31.48 7.54
N VAL A 400 -0.98 31.88 6.60
CA VAL A 400 -1.37 32.57 5.35
C VAL A 400 -1.38 31.57 4.19
N GLY A 401 -2.59 31.18 3.77
CA GLY A 401 -2.87 30.25 2.67
C GLY A 401 -3.45 28.92 3.17
N ALA A 402 -4.71 28.64 2.88
CA ALA A 402 -5.44 27.43 3.21
C ALA A 402 -5.35 26.36 2.10
N GLY A 403 -4.19 26.24 1.44
CA GLY A 403 -3.83 25.06 0.66
C GLY A 403 -3.51 23.85 1.55
N PRO A 404 -3.10 22.70 0.97
CA PRO A 404 -2.82 21.49 1.76
C PRO A 404 -1.82 21.70 2.90
N ALA A 405 -0.77 22.51 2.66
CA ALA A 405 0.24 22.82 3.68
C ALA A 405 -0.34 23.65 4.84
N GLY A 406 -1.09 24.71 4.55
CA GLY A 406 -1.67 25.55 5.60
C GLY A 406 -2.80 24.86 6.35
N LEU A 407 -3.60 24.03 5.67
CA LEU A 407 -4.61 23.20 6.33
C LEU A 407 -4.00 22.21 7.31
N GLU A 408 -2.97 21.47 6.91
CA GLU A 408 -2.26 20.55 7.80
C GLU A 408 -1.60 21.28 8.98
N CYS A 409 -0.98 22.43 8.71
CA CYS A 409 -0.32 23.25 9.72
C CYS A 409 -1.33 23.76 10.76
N ALA A 410 -2.40 24.42 10.33
CA ALA A 410 -3.42 24.97 11.22
C ALA A 410 -4.13 23.87 12.02
N MET A 411 -4.51 22.76 11.37
CA MET A 411 -5.09 21.60 12.04
C MET A 411 -4.15 21.05 13.13
N THR A 412 -2.87 20.87 12.80
CA THR A 412 -1.87 20.35 13.75
C THR A 412 -1.66 21.30 14.92
N LEU A 413 -1.54 22.61 14.67
CA LEU A 413 -1.43 23.61 15.74
C LEU A 413 -2.66 23.59 16.65
N GLY A 414 -3.87 23.58 16.06
CA GLY A 414 -5.11 23.49 16.83
C GLY A 414 -5.19 22.23 17.70
N GLN A 415 -4.83 21.06 17.15
CA GLN A 415 -4.80 19.79 17.88
C GLN A 415 -3.74 19.74 18.99
N ARG A 416 -2.64 20.50 18.84
CA ARG A 416 -1.63 20.66 19.89
C ARG A 416 -2.06 21.63 20.99
N GLY A 417 -3.19 22.32 20.84
CA GLY A 417 -3.77 23.20 21.86
C GLY A 417 -3.32 24.66 21.81
N TYR A 418 -2.79 25.14 20.67
CA TYR A 418 -2.62 26.59 20.50
C TYR A 418 -3.99 27.28 20.47
N GLU A 419 -4.19 28.28 21.33
CA GLU A 419 -5.51 28.90 21.56
C GLU A 419 -5.90 29.87 20.45
N ILE A 420 -4.92 30.57 19.87
CA ILE A 420 -5.15 31.64 18.91
C ILE A 420 -4.47 31.28 17.59
N VAL A 421 -5.18 30.56 16.73
CA VAL A 421 -4.72 30.19 15.38
C VAL A 421 -5.68 30.74 14.34
N HIS A 422 -5.20 31.65 13.50
CA HIS A 422 -5.94 32.21 12.38
C HIS A 422 -5.43 31.64 11.06
N LEU A 423 -6.28 30.92 10.33
CA LEU A 423 -6.01 30.44 8.98
C LEU A 423 -6.70 31.35 7.98
N VAL A 424 -5.92 32.13 7.21
CA VAL A 424 -6.45 33.08 6.24
C VAL A 424 -6.15 32.64 4.81
N ASP A 425 -7.09 32.83 3.89
CA ASP A 425 -6.87 32.57 2.46
C ASP A 425 -7.49 33.67 1.59
N ALA A 426 -6.80 34.00 0.50
CA ALA A 426 -7.27 34.95 -0.50
C ALA A 426 -8.41 34.37 -1.36
N ALA A 427 -8.51 33.05 -1.49
CA ALA A 427 -9.56 32.36 -2.24
C ALA A 427 -10.89 32.34 -1.50
N GLU A 428 -11.98 32.09 -2.22
CA GLU A 428 -13.35 32.01 -1.68
C GLU A 428 -13.61 30.81 -0.76
N LYS A 429 -12.74 29.78 -0.85
CA LYS A 429 -12.85 28.52 -0.11
C LYS A 429 -11.46 27.95 0.16
N ILE A 430 -11.35 27.18 1.23
CA ILE A 430 -10.14 26.44 1.57
C ILE A 430 -9.83 25.34 0.55
N GLY A 431 -8.59 24.84 0.55
CA GLY A 431 -8.12 23.71 -0.25
C GLY A 431 -7.06 24.07 -1.30
N GLY A 432 -6.86 25.37 -1.58
CA GLY A 432 -5.85 25.86 -2.52
C GLY A 432 -5.90 25.15 -3.88
N HIS A 433 -4.73 24.75 -4.40
CA HIS A 433 -4.63 24.11 -5.72
C HIS A 433 -5.39 22.77 -5.83
N LEU A 434 -5.64 22.06 -4.73
CA LEU A 434 -6.34 20.78 -4.79
C LEU A 434 -7.82 20.94 -5.19
N ASN A 435 -8.42 22.11 -5.00
CA ASN A 435 -9.80 22.37 -5.44
C ASN A 435 -9.98 22.14 -6.94
N TRP A 436 -9.05 22.63 -7.76
CA TRP A 436 -9.15 22.49 -9.20
C TRP A 436 -8.55 21.18 -9.69
N VAL A 437 -7.48 20.69 -9.06
CA VAL A 437 -6.92 19.37 -9.38
C VAL A 437 -7.96 18.28 -9.17
N SER A 438 -8.70 18.32 -8.07
CA SER A 438 -9.76 17.32 -7.80
C SER A 438 -10.97 17.43 -8.73
N SER A 439 -11.10 18.53 -9.49
CA SER A 439 -12.14 18.69 -10.51
C SER A 439 -11.76 18.08 -11.88
N LEU A 440 -10.49 17.68 -12.05
CA LEU A 440 -10.05 17.01 -13.27
C LEU A 440 -10.67 15.61 -13.41
N PRO A 441 -10.87 15.10 -14.65
CA PRO A 441 -11.41 13.76 -14.87
C PRO A 441 -10.61 12.67 -14.14
N GLY A 442 -11.27 11.94 -13.25
CA GLY A 442 -10.69 10.87 -12.42
C GLY A 442 -10.03 11.34 -11.11
N PHE A 443 -9.99 12.63 -10.80
CA PHE A 443 -9.31 13.14 -9.59
C PHE A 443 -10.25 13.45 -8.42
N GLY A 444 -11.55 13.14 -8.53
CA GLY A 444 -12.56 13.47 -7.51
C GLY A 444 -12.20 13.01 -6.09
N ALA A 445 -11.63 11.81 -5.95
CA ALA A 445 -11.21 11.26 -4.65
C ALA A 445 -10.13 12.10 -3.94
N TRP A 446 -9.41 12.98 -4.66
CA TRP A 446 -8.34 13.79 -4.08
C TRP A 446 -8.88 14.94 -3.23
N LYS A 447 -10.16 15.30 -3.41
CA LYS A 447 -10.87 16.27 -2.57
C LYS A 447 -10.90 15.85 -1.09
N ARG A 448 -10.83 14.54 -0.80
CA ARG A 448 -10.75 13.98 0.57
C ARG A 448 -9.56 14.49 1.39
N VAL A 449 -8.51 15.03 0.76
CA VAL A 449 -7.42 15.71 1.48
C VAL A 449 -7.94 16.97 2.16
N ILE A 450 -8.77 17.75 1.44
CA ILE A 450 -9.39 18.97 1.93
C ILE A 450 -10.47 18.62 2.94
N ASP A 451 -11.40 17.74 2.57
CA ASP A 451 -12.60 17.44 3.37
C ASP A 451 -12.25 16.89 4.76
N TRP A 452 -11.25 16.00 4.85
CA TRP A 452 -10.81 15.46 6.13
C TRP A 452 -10.22 16.56 7.03
N ARG A 453 -9.37 17.44 6.48
CA ARG A 453 -8.75 18.54 7.25
C ARG A 453 -9.76 19.58 7.69
N GLU A 454 -10.70 19.92 6.82
CA GLU A 454 -11.82 20.80 7.15
C GLU A 454 -12.64 20.22 8.32
N THR A 455 -13.01 18.94 8.24
CA THR A 455 -13.75 18.25 9.30
C THR A 455 -12.98 18.24 10.61
N GLN A 456 -11.69 17.90 10.59
CA GLN A 456 -10.87 17.87 11.80
C GLN A 456 -10.67 19.26 12.42
N ILE A 457 -10.44 20.29 11.60
CA ILE A 457 -10.35 21.67 12.08
C ILE A 457 -11.66 22.06 12.78
N ASN A 458 -12.79 21.85 12.11
CA ASN A 458 -14.11 22.28 12.60
C ASN A 458 -14.56 21.53 13.86
N THR A 459 -14.15 20.26 14.02
CA THR A 459 -14.68 19.40 15.10
C THR A 459 -13.72 19.21 16.27
N LYS A 460 -12.42 19.48 16.10
CA LYS A 460 -11.39 19.17 17.11
C LYS A 460 -10.53 20.36 17.51
N THR A 461 -10.72 21.52 16.89
CA THR A 461 -9.87 22.69 17.13
C THR A 461 -10.69 23.96 17.31
N GLN A 462 -10.02 25.03 17.75
CA GLN A 462 -10.59 26.39 17.81
C GLN A 462 -10.02 27.30 16.69
N VAL A 463 -9.41 26.71 15.67
CA VAL A 463 -8.80 27.46 14.55
C VAL A 463 -9.87 28.30 13.86
N GLN A 464 -9.58 29.59 13.67
CA GLN A 464 -10.46 30.50 12.96
C GLN A 464 -10.08 30.55 11.48
N ILE A 465 -11.01 30.16 10.61
CA ILE A 465 -10.80 30.18 9.16
C ILE A 465 -11.42 31.45 8.57
N GLN A 466 -10.63 32.24 7.83
CA GLN A 466 -11.09 33.41 7.09
C GLN A 466 -10.70 33.32 5.61
N VAL A 467 -11.70 33.12 4.76
CA VAL A 467 -11.56 33.11 3.29
C VAL A 467 -11.86 34.51 2.72
N ASN A 468 -11.60 34.71 1.41
CA ASN A 468 -11.71 36.01 0.73
C ASN A 468 -10.87 37.12 1.40
N SER A 469 -9.76 36.75 2.03
CA SER A 469 -8.89 37.64 2.81
C SER A 469 -7.46 37.59 2.27
N ARG A 470 -7.17 38.42 1.26
CA ARG A 470 -5.81 38.57 0.75
C ARG A 470 -5.02 39.47 1.69
N GLN A 471 -4.00 38.90 2.31
CA GLN A 471 -3.09 39.63 3.19
C GLN A 471 -2.03 40.39 2.38
N SER A 472 -1.89 41.68 2.65
CA SER A 472 -0.74 42.51 2.28
C SER A 472 0.37 42.39 3.33
N TYR A 473 1.52 43.03 3.08
CA TYR A 473 2.59 43.09 4.06
C TYR A 473 2.15 43.87 5.31
N GLU A 474 1.41 44.95 5.11
CA GLU A 474 0.87 45.81 6.16
C GLU A 474 -0.15 45.06 7.02
N ASP A 475 -1.09 44.32 6.41
CA ASP A 475 -2.07 43.52 7.14
C ASP A 475 -1.39 42.50 8.07
N ILE A 476 -0.29 41.90 7.62
CA ILE A 476 0.48 40.92 8.42
C ILE A 476 1.15 41.60 9.61
N LEU A 477 1.76 42.77 9.42
CA LEU A 477 2.37 43.53 10.52
C LEU A 477 1.35 44.00 11.56
N GLU A 478 0.14 44.34 11.11
CA GLU A 478 -0.95 44.82 11.97
C GLU A 478 -1.80 43.68 12.56
N SER A 479 -1.59 42.43 12.12
CA SER A 479 -2.37 41.26 12.55
C SER A 479 -2.27 40.94 14.04
N GLY A 480 -1.21 41.43 14.72
CA GLY A 480 -0.91 41.10 16.11
C GLY A 480 -0.43 39.66 16.32
N ALA A 481 -0.08 38.94 15.24
CA ALA A 481 0.47 37.59 15.32
C ALA A 481 1.93 37.61 15.79
N ASP A 482 2.25 36.79 16.80
CA ASP A 482 3.62 36.56 17.25
C ASP A 482 4.37 35.65 16.27
N HIS A 483 3.64 34.77 15.58
CA HIS A 483 4.18 33.85 14.59
C HIS A 483 3.36 33.89 13.30
N VAL A 484 4.06 34.00 12.17
CA VAL A 484 3.46 34.00 10.84
C VAL A 484 4.03 32.85 10.02
N ILE A 485 3.15 32.04 9.46
CA ILE A 485 3.48 30.87 8.64
C ILE A 485 2.94 31.10 7.23
N PHE A 486 3.84 31.14 6.25
CA PHE A 486 3.49 31.30 4.84
C PHE A 486 3.27 29.96 4.15
N ALA A 487 2.05 29.72 3.69
CA ALA A 487 1.61 28.57 2.92
C ALA A 487 0.94 29.01 1.60
N THR A 488 1.49 30.05 0.97
CA THR A 488 0.88 30.78 -0.16
C THR A 488 0.93 30.07 -1.52
N GLY A 489 1.48 28.86 -1.57
CA GLY A 489 1.43 27.99 -2.75
C GLY A 489 2.37 28.40 -3.88
N SER A 490 2.00 28.03 -5.10
CA SER A 490 2.76 28.28 -6.32
C SER A 490 1.83 28.37 -7.54
N HIS A 491 2.39 28.77 -8.68
CA HIS A 491 1.70 28.83 -9.97
C HIS A 491 2.53 28.13 -11.05
N TRP A 492 1.88 27.65 -12.10
CA TRP A 492 2.61 27.12 -13.25
C TRP A 492 3.39 28.23 -13.96
N ASP A 493 4.61 27.87 -14.38
CA ASP A 493 5.45 28.75 -15.17
C ASP A 493 4.78 29.09 -16.51
N ARG A 494 4.89 30.35 -16.92
CA ARG A 494 4.26 30.88 -18.14
C ARG A 494 5.24 31.04 -19.30
N SER A 495 6.53 30.85 -19.04
CA SER A 495 7.62 31.08 -19.98
C SER A 495 8.08 29.81 -20.71
N GLY A 496 7.52 28.64 -20.35
CA GLY A 496 7.88 27.37 -20.95
C GLY A 496 9.22 26.85 -20.45
N MET A 497 9.64 27.20 -19.23
CA MET A 497 10.83 26.61 -18.61
C MET A 497 10.73 25.08 -18.60
N SER A 498 11.75 24.41 -19.14
CA SER A 498 11.78 22.96 -19.30
C SER A 498 12.93 22.33 -18.53
N ALA A 499 12.61 21.36 -17.68
CA ALA A 499 13.61 20.57 -16.97
C ALA A 499 14.47 19.71 -17.92
N LEU A 500 13.95 19.33 -19.09
CA LEU A 500 14.68 18.53 -20.08
C LEU A 500 15.66 19.38 -20.89
N LEU A 501 15.31 20.63 -21.16
CA LEU A 501 16.18 21.55 -21.89
C LEU A 501 17.16 22.27 -20.98
N HIS A 502 16.87 22.31 -19.68
CA HIS A 502 17.50 23.23 -18.72
C HIS A 502 17.43 24.69 -19.19
N ASP A 503 16.40 25.01 -19.99
CA ASP A 503 16.16 26.30 -20.64
C ASP A 503 14.67 26.42 -21.02
N TYR A 504 14.28 27.58 -21.52
CA TYR A 504 12.93 27.85 -22.00
C TYR A 504 12.66 27.19 -23.36
N ILE A 505 11.45 26.69 -23.55
CA ILE A 505 10.98 26.27 -24.87
C ILE A 505 10.86 27.53 -25.75
N ALA A 506 11.66 27.61 -26.82
CA ALA A 506 11.68 28.77 -27.70
C ALA A 506 10.28 29.11 -28.24
N GLY A 507 9.85 30.35 -28.06
CA GLY A 507 8.52 30.84 -28.46
C GLY A 507 7.38 30.48 -27.50
N ALA A 508 7.64 29.71 -26.44
CA ALA A 508 6.62 29.43 -25.44
C ALA A 508 6.34 30.68 -24.59
N ASN A 509 5.11 31.17 -24.67
CA ASN A 509 4.60 32.21 -23.78
C ASN A 509 3.11 31.96 -23.58
N ALA A 510 2.70 31.70 -22.34
CA ALA A 510 1.31 31.41 -21.99
C ALA A 510 0.34 32.61 -22.16
N ASP A 511 0.82 33.76 -22.62
CA ASP A 511 -0.01 34.87 -23.10
C ASP A 511 -0.47 34.68 -24.55
N LEU A 512 0.24 33.89 -25.36
CA LEU A 512 -0.10 33.61 -26.76
C LEU A 512 -1.33 32.68 -26.86
N PRO A 513 -2.22 32.84 -27.86
CA PRO A 513 -3.42 32.00 -28.02
C PRO A 513 -3.16 30.49 -28.04
N GLU A 514 -2.03 30.10 -28.60
CA GLU A 514 -1.62 28.71 -28.85
C GLU A 514 -0.87 28.04 -27.67
N VAL A 515 -0.60 28.75 -26.57
CA VAL A 515 0.09 28.22 -25.39
C VAL A 515 -0.73 28.50 -24.13
N ALA A 516 -0.99 27.49 -23.30
CA ALA A 516 -1.67 27.69 -22.02
C ALA A 516 -1.00 26.92 -20.88
N THR A 517 -1.01 27.51 -19.69
CA THR A 517 -0.77 26.73 -18.46
C THR A 517 -1.97 25.85 -18.15
N PRO A 518 -1.80 24.77 -17.37
CA PRO A 518 -2.91 23.97 -16.88
C PRO A 518 -4.01 24.79 -16.19
N GLU A 519 -3.68 25.80 -15.38
CA GLU A 519 -4.71 26.66 -14.77
C GLU A 519 -5.43 27.53 -15.81
N GLN A 520 -4.72 28.10 -16.79
CA GLN A 520 -5.40 28.89 -17.82
C GLN A 520 -6.39 28.05 -18.62
N TYR A 521 -6.01 26.82 -18.96
CA TYR A 521 -6.87 25.92 -19.71
C TYR A 521 -8.03 25.42 -18.85
N VAL A 522 -7.75 24.87 -17.67
CA VAL A 522 -8.73 24.19 -16.82
C VAL A 522 -9.60 25.16 -16.03
N LEU A 523 -8.99 26.18 -15.39
CA LEU A 523 -9.72 27.11 -14.53
C LEU A 523 -10.28 28.31 -15.27
N LYS A 524 -9.50 28.86 -16.21
CA LYS A 524 -9.88 30.11 -16.90
C LYS A 524 -10.56 29.85 -18.24
N GLY A 525 -10.66 28.59 -18.68
CA GLY A 525 -11.29 28.22 -19.94
C GLY A 525 -10.61 28.83 -21.17
N LYS A 526 -9.28 29.06 -21.11
CA LYS A 526 -8.53 29.60 -22.24
C LYS A 526 -8.68 28.66 -23.44
N LYS A 527 -9.26 29.17 -24.53
CA LYS A 527 -9.33 28.47 -25.80
C LYS A 527 -7.95 28.45 -26.45
N MET A 528 -7.55 27.27 -26.91
CA MET A 528 -6.33 27.07 -27.69
C MET A 528 -6.67 27.23 -29.16
N GLY A 529 -5.93 28.04 -29.90
CA GLY A 529 -6.11 28.24 -31.34
C GLY A 529 -5.85 29.65 -31.82
#